data_AF-A0A9D4ZIB3-F1
#
_entry.id   AF-A0A9D4ZIB3-F1
#
_cell.length_a   1.000
_cell.length_b   1.000
_cell.length_c   1.000
_cell.angle_alpha   90.00
_cell.angle_beta   90.00
_cell.angle_gamma   90.00
#
_symmetry.space_group_name_H-M   'P 1'
#
loop_
_entity.id
_entity.type
_entity.pdbx_description
1 polymer ?
#
loop_
_entity_poly.entity_id
_entity_poly.type
_entity_poly.pdbx_seq_one_letter_code
_entity_poly.pdbx_strand_id
1 'polypeptide(L)'
;MIEALVLLEKDVVRSTLSRLVIVSWLFFVLLLSASYTAGLSSFLTASTLSPPTHDIVSLKDSGHLIGYRRGSIVKDVLTSRFQIPTKQLVPLRTISEYVGNITKGPTSGGVLAIVDELPYVNIILGNLSSSTCDFSISGPQLTQQGFGLVSDSNLASCFFYGLNKELVQ
;
A
#
# COMPACT_ATOMS: atom_id res chain seq x y z
N MET A 1 42.68 -8.36 -7.77
CA MET A 1 42.19 -9.75 -7.73
C MET A 1 41.75 -10.25 -9.11
N ILE A 2 41.20 -9.39 -9.97
CA ILE A 2 40.77 -9.74 -11.35
C ILE A 2 41.99 -9.95 -12.28
N GLU A 3 43.08 -9.19 -12.12
CA GLU A 3 44.33 -9.33 -12.89
C GLU A 3 45.04 -10.69 -12.74
N ALA A 4 44.95 -11.32 -11.56
CA ALA A 4 45.58 -12.63 -11.32
C ALA A 4 44.83 -13.77 -12.02
N LEU A 5 43.51 -13.61 -12.23
CA LEU A 5 42.68 -14.59 -12.91
C LEU A 5 43.00 -14.65 -14.42
N VAL A 6 43.27 -13.48 -15.02
CA VAL A 6 43.58 -13.34 -16.46
C VAL A 6 44.97 -13.90 -16.81
N LEU A 7 45.93 -13.83 -15.87
CA LEU A 7 47.27 -14.39 -16.08
C LEU A 7 47.32 -15.91 -15.90
N LEU A 8 46.49 -16.48 -15.02
CA LEU A 8 46.44 -17.94 -14.84
C LEU A 8 45.82 -18.68 -16.05
N GLU A 9 44.97 -17.99 -16.83
CA GLU A 9 44.35 -18.54 -18.03
C GLU A 9 45.32 -18.66 -19.22
N LYS A 10 46.42 -17.88 -19.23
CA LYS A 10 47.39 -17.90 -20.33
C LYS A 10 48.29 -19.14 -20.35
N ASP A 11 48.53 -19.79 -19.21
CA ASP A 11 49.56 -20.84 -19.10
C ASP A 11 49.03 -22.25 -18.80
N VAL A 12 47.72 -22.45 -18.56
CA VAL A 12 47.19 -23.76 -18.09
C VAL A 12 45.91 -24.21 -18.81
N VAL A 13 45.84 -24.23 -20.15
CA VAL A 13 44.82 -25.06 -20.82
C VAL A 13 45.29 -25.57 -22.19
N ARG A 14 45.96 -26.73 -22.23
CA ARG A 14 46.42 -27.37 -23.48
C ARG A 14 45.37 -28.30 -24.13
N SER A 15 44.23 -28.55 -23.47
CA SER A 15 43.18 -29.46 -23.93
C SER A 15 41.79 -28.81 -23.91
N THR A 16 41.03 -28.97 -24.99
CA THR A 16 39.65 -28.47 -25.16
C THR A 16 38.71 -28.93 -24.05
N LEU A 17 38.98 -30.09 -23.45
CA LEU A 17 38.18 -30.67 -22.37
C LEU A 17 38.35 -29.92 -21.05
N SER A 18 39.57 -29.47 -20.74
CA SER A 18 39.84 -28.64 -19.56
C SER A 18 39.20 -27.24 -19.68
N ARG A 19 39.14 -26.69 -20.89
CA ARG A 19 38.44 -25.42 -21.17
C ARG A 19 36.94 -25.51 -20.88
N LEU A 20 36.29 -26.62 -21.24
CA LEU A 20 34.86 -26.83 -20.96
C LEU A 20 34.56 -26.87 -19.45
N VAL A 21 35.43 -27.51 -18.67
CA VAL A 21 35.30 -27.58 -17.20
C VAL A 21 35.42 -26.19 -16.58
N ILE A 22 36.38 -25.38 -17.03
CA ILE A 22 36.58 -24.00 -16.52
C ILE A 22 35.39 -23.11 -16.88
N VAL A 23 34.88 -23.19 -18.11
CA VAL A 23 33.69 -22.42 -18.52
C VAL A 23 32.47 -22.81 -17.68
N SER A 24 32.25 -24.12 -17.45
CA SER A 24 31.16 -24.59 -16.58
C SER A 24 31.33 -24.11 -15.13
N TRP A 25 32.56 -24.10 -14.61
CA TRP A 25 32.86 -23.61 -13.26
C TRP A 25 32.60 -22.11 -13.13
N LEU A 26 33.07 -21.29 -14.08
CA LEU A 26 32.82 -19.85 -14.12
C LEU A 26 31.33 -19.54 -14.25
N PHE A 27 30.59 -20.31 -15.04
CA PHE A 27 29.15 -20.18 -15.17
C PHE A 27 28.43 -20.39 -13.83
N PHE A 28 28.84 -21.40 -13.05
CA PHE A 28 28.28 -21.66 -11.72
C PHE A 28 28.57 -20.53 -10.73
N VAL A 29 29.81 -20.01 -10.73
CA VAL A 29 30.18 -18.84 -9.89
C VAL A 29 29.37 -17.60 -10.29
N LEU A 30 29.14 -17.37 -11.58
CA LEU A 30 28.31 -16.28 -12.07
C LEU A 30 26.85 -16.42 -11.62
N LEU A 31 26.27 -17.62 -11.73
CA LEU A 31 24.90 -17.89 -11.28
C LEU A 31 24.75 -17.64 -9.79
N LEU A 32 25.72 -18.07 -8.98
CA LEU A 32 25.71 -17.86 -7.54
C LEU A 32 25.79 -16.36 -7.19
N SER A 33 26.68 -15.62 -7.88
CA SER A 33 26.77 -14.16 -7.77
C SER A 33 25.48 -13.45 -8.21
N ALA A 34 24.84 -13.94 -9.28
CA ALA A 34 23.57 -13.41 -9.77
C ALA A 34 22.41 -13.71 -8.81
N SER A 35 22.36 -14.89 -8.20
CA SER A 35 21.39 -15.22 -7.15
C SER A 35 21.62 -14.43 -5.87
N TYR A 36 22.87 -14.16 -5.50
CA TYR A 36 23.19 -13.30 -4.36
C TYR A 36 22.81 -11.84 -4.65
N THR A 37 23.03 -11.37 -5.87
CA THR A 37 22.61 -10.03 -6.33
C THR A 37 21.09 -9.93 -6.46
N ALA A 38 20.41 -10.97 -6.94
CA ALA A 38 18.95 -11.03 -7.05
C ALA A 38 18.27 -11.17 -5.68
N GLY A 39 18.83 -11.97 -4.78
CA GLY A 39 18.36 -12.10 -3.40
C GLY A 39 18.54 -10.80 -2.62
N LEU A 40 19.68 -10.12 -2.80
CA LEU A 40 19.93 -8.80 -2.22
C LEU A 40 19.02 -7.73 -2.83
N SER A 41 18.80 -7.74 -4.15
CA SER A 41 17.86 -6.85 -4.84
C SER A 41 16.42 -7.07 -4.38
N SER A 42 16.01 -8.33 -4.16
CA SER A 42 14.69 -8.66 -3.60
C SER A 42 14.52 -8.13 -2.18
N PHE A 43 15.55 -8.25 -1.33
CA PHE A 43 15.53 -7.68 0.02
C PHE A 43 15.46 -6.14 0.00
N LEU A 44 16.24 -5.49 -0.85
CA LEU A 44 16.26 -4.03 -0.99
C LEU A 44 14.98 -3.46 -1.63
N THR A 45 14.32 -4.24 -2.49
CA THR A 45 13.04 -3.87 -3.10
C THR A 45 11.86 -4.13 -2.15
N ALA A 46 11.96 -5.14 -1.28
CA ALA A 46 10.95 -5.40 -0.25
C ALA A 46 10.87 -4.27 0.79
N SER A 47 11.99 -3.62 1.10
CA SER A 47 12.03 -2.50 2.05
C SER A 47 11.59 -1.15 1.47
N THR A 48 11.60 -0.97 0.14
CA THR A 48 11.28 0.33 -0.49
C THR A 48 9.84 0.45 -0.99
N LEU A 49 9.09 -0.66 -1.03
CA LEU A 49 7.64 -0.66 -1.32
C LEU A 49 6.76 -0.74 -0.07
N SER A 50 7.31 -0.76 1.14
CA SER A 50 6.47 -0.52 2.31
C SER A 50 6.10 0.96 2.32
N PRO A 51 4.84 1.34 1.99
CA PRO A 51 4.39 2.69 2.27
C PRO A 51 4.68 2.95 3.75
N PRO A 52 5.05 4.18 4.13
CA PRO A 52 5.24 4.50 5.54
C PRO A 52 4.00 4.05 6.29
N THR A 53 4.12 2.96 7.05
CA THR A 53 3.01 2.39 7.79
C THR A 53 2.84 3.30 8.99
N HIS A 54 2.18 4.43 8.76
CA HIS A 54 1.61 5.23 9.83
C HIS A 54 0.52 4.37 10.46
N ASP A 55 0.93 3.60 11.45
CA ASP A 55 0.05 2.75 12.19
C ASP A 55 -0.98 3.64 12.90
N ILE A 56 -2.24 3.20 12.99
CA ILE A 56 -3.30 4.02 13.59
C ILE A 56 -2.99 4.34 15.04
N VAL A 57 -2.22 3.47 15.69
CA VAL A 57 -1.66 3.69 17.03
C VAL A 57 -0.79 4.96 17.07
N SER A 58 0.06 5.16 16.06
CA SER A 58 0.89 6.38 15.96
C SER A 58 0.04 7.64 15.74
N LEU A 59 -1.08 7.54 15.01
CA LEU A 59 -2.02 8.65 14.84
C LEU A 59 -2.68 9.05 16.15
N LYS A 60 -3.10 8.06 16.96
CA LYS A 60 -3.66 8.28 18.30
C LYS A 60 -2.69 9.03 19.21
N ASP A 61 -1.44 8.60 19.25
CA ASP A 61 -0.42 9.16 20.14
C ASP A 61 0.05 10.54 19.69
N SER A 62 -0.04 10.85 18.39
CA SER A 62 0.32 12.15 17.84
C SER A 62 -0.59 13.30 18.29
N GLY A 63 -1.82 13.00 18.72
CA GLY A 63 -2.80 14.01 19.15
C GLY A 63 -3.35 14.89 18.02
N HIS A 64 -3.00 14.63 16.76
CA HIS A 64 -3.46 15.40 15.61
C HIS A 64 -4.91 15.09 15.22
N LEU A 65 -5.50 15.99 14.43
CA LEU A 65 -6.86 15.83 13.93
C LEU A 65 -6.92 14.78 12.82
N ILE A 66 -7.95 13.93 12.86
CA ILE A 66 -8.20 12.84 11.92
C ILE A 66 -9.58 13.05 11.31
N GLY A 67 -9.64 13.11 9.98
CA GLY A 67 -10.87 13.26 9.23
C GLY A 67 -11.61 11.94 9.05
N TYR A 68 -12.95 11.97 9.09
CA TYR A 68 -13.80 10.81 8.77
C TYR A 68 -15.10 11.26 8.12
N ARG A 69 -15.76 10.37 7.37
CA ARG A 69 -17.06 10.68 6.76
C ARG A 69 -18.17 10.82 7.80
N ARG A 70 -18.87 11.95 7.79
CA ARG A 70 -20.01 12.18 8.68
C ARG A 70 -21.11 11.13 8.44
N GLY A 71 -21.56 10.48 9.50
CA GLY A 71 -22.60 9.44 9.45
C GLY A 71 -22.08 8.07 9.04
N SER A 72 -20.75 7.89 8.92
CA SER A 72 -20.14 6.60 8.67
C SER A 72 -19.88 5.83 9.96
N ILE A 73 -19.92 4.49 9.86
CA ILE A 73 -19.51 3.54 10.91
C ILE A 73 -18.03 3.67 11.27
N VAL A 74 -17.24 4.32 10.42
CA VAL A 74 -15.81 4.59 10.65
C VAL A 74 -15.60 5.28 11.99
N LYS A 75 -16.48 6.21 12.39
CA LYS A 75 -16.39 6.88 13.69
C LYS A 75 -16.40 5.88 14.85
N ASP A 76 -17.36 4.98 14.83
CA ASP A 76 -17.53 3.99 15.89
C ASP A 76 -16.37 3.01 15.92
N VAL A 77 -15.84 2.62 14.75
CA VAL A 77 -14.63 1.80 14.65
C VAL A 77 -13.41 2.50 15.25
N LEU A 78 -13.18 3.77 14.92
CA LEU A 78 -12.06 4.56 15.43
C LEU A 78 -12.14 4.78 16.95
N THR A 79 -13.34 5.03 17.48
CA THR A 79 -13.52 5.22 18.93
C THR A 79 -13.53 3.89 19.70
N SER A 80 -14.19 2.85 19.21
CA SER A 80 -14.34 1.58 19.95
C SER A 80 -13.11 0.69 19.87
N ARG A 81 -12.54 0.48 18.67
CA ARG A 81 -11.40 -0.43 18.48
C ARG A 81 -10.07 0.25 18.74
N PHE A 82 -9.90 1.45 18.21
CA PHE A 82 -8.63 2.17 18.27
C PHE A 82 -8.56 3.18 19.43
N GLN A 83 -9.67 3.38 20.17
CA GLN A 83 -9.73 4.27 21.35
C GLN A 83 -9.24 5.69 21.03
N ILE A 84 -9.50 6.16 19.81
CA ILE A 84 -9.15 7.52 19.40
C ILE A 84 -10.13 8.49 20.08
N PRO A 85 -9.62 9.54 20.77
CA PRO A 85 -10.48 10.52 21.41
C PRO A 85 -11.36 11.23 20.39
N THR A 86 -12.66 11.35 20.67
CA THR A 86 -13.61 12.03 19.77
C THR A 86 -13.23 13.49 19.49
N LYS A 87 -12.46 14.12 20.38
CA LYS A 87 -11.90 15.48 20.19
C LYS A 87 -10.93 15.59 19.02
N GLN A 88 -10.28 14.49 18.65
CA GLN A 88 -9.37 14.43 17.50
C GLN A 88 -10.12 14.10 16.20
N LEU A 89 -11.40 13.71 16.27
CA LEU A 89 -12.16 13.27 15.10
C LEU A 89 -12.93 14.43 14.46
N VAL A 90 -12.60 14.75 13.21
CA VAL A 90 -13.23 15.81 12.43
C VAL A 90 -14.21 15.21 11.41
N PRO A 91 -15.51 15.50 11.50
CA PRO A 91 -16.48 15.02 10.52
C PRO A 91 -16.35 15.80 9.21
N LEU A 92 -16.23 15.08 8.10
CA LEU A 92 -16.15 15.60 6.74
C LEU A 92 -17.39 15.20 5.96
N ARG A 93 -17.93 16.12 5.15
CA ARG A 93 -19.19 15.93 4.42
C ARG A 93 -19.06 16.00 2.90
N THR A 94 -18.17 16.84 2.39
CA THR A 94 -18.03 17.14 0.95
C THR A 94 -16.61 16.92 0.48
N ILE A 95 -16.39 16.54 -0.79
CA ILE A 95 -15.03 16.33 -1.34
C ILE A 95 -14.15 17.58 -1.13
N SER A 96 -14.72 18.78 -1.26
CA SER A 96 -14.00 20.04 -1.01
C SER A 96 -13.51 20.15 0.44
N GLU A 97 -14.26 19.65 1.43
CA GLU A 97 -13.78 19.58 2.82
C GLU A 97 -12.65 18.56 2.98
N TYR A 98 -12.71 17.43 2.27
CA TYR A 98 -11.62 16.44 2.31
C TYR A 98 -10.33 17.06 1.78
N VAL A 99 -10.37 17.61 0.56
CA VAL A 99 -9.23 18.27 -0.08
C VAL A 99 -8.75 19.45 0.79
N GLY A 100 -9.65 20.32 1.22
CA GLY A 100 -9.29 21.51 1.99
C GLY A 100 -8.65 21.19 3.34
N ASN A 101 -9.11 20.15 4.04
CA ASN A 101 -8.53 19.78 5.34
C ASN A 101 -7.21 19.01 5.19
N ILE A 102 -7.09 18.13 4.20
CA ILE A 102 -5.85 17.35 4.00
C ILE A 102 -4.73 18.22 3.43
N THR A 103 -5.04 19.16 2.53
CA THR A 103 -4.04 20.11 1.98
C THR A 103 -3.56 21.14 3.01
N LYS A 104 -4.40 21.53 3.97
CA LYS A 104 -3.97 22.41 5.07
C LYS A 104 -2.94 21.74 5.99
N GLY A 105 -3.02 20.42 6.13
CA GLY A 105 -2.18 19.63 7.02
C GLY A 105 -2.36 19.96 8.51
N PRO A 106 -1.73 19.19 9.41
CA PRO A 106 -1.91 19.33 10.86
C PRO A 106 -1.36 20.66 11.41
N THR A 107 -0.35 21.25 10.76
CA THR A 107 0.29 22.51 11.20
C THR A 107 -0.59 23.74 10.99
N SER A 108 -1.46 23.71 9.97
CA SER A 108 -2.32 24.84 9.60
C SER A 108 -3.77 24.65 10.05
N GLY A 109 -4.00 23.78 11.04
CA GLY A 109 -5.33 23.46 11.56
C GLY A 109 -6.18 22.56 10.66
N GLY A 110 -5.55 21.87 9.71
CA GLY A 110 -6.15 20.78 8.92
C GLY A 110 -6.02 19.43 9.62
N VAL A 111 -6.22 18.35 8.86
CA VAL A 111 -6.13 16.97 9.34
C VAL A 111 -4.80 16.34 8.94
N LEU A 112 -4.28 15.45 9.78
CA LEU A 112 -3.10 14.65 9.47
C LEU A 112 -3.42 13.50 8.52
N ALA A 113 -4.56 12.85 8.73
CA ALA A 113 -5.00 11.70 7.96
C ALA A 113 -6.52 11.70 7.83
N ILE A 114 -7.01 11.05 6.78
CA ILE A 114 -8.44 10.82 6.57
C ILE A 114 -8.67 9.31 6.51
N VAL A 115 -9.63 8.84 7.30
CA VAL A 115 -10.06 7.44 7.29
C VAL A 115 -11.45 7.36 6.69
N ASP A 116 -11.57 6.60 5.61
CA ASP A 116 -12.84 6.35 4.93
C ASP A 116 -12.78 4.99 4.19
N GLU A 117 -13.89 4.57 3.61
CA GLU A 117 -13.95 3.33 2.84
C GLU A 117 -13.16 3.47 1.52
N LEU A 118 -12.47 2.40 1.12
CA LEU A 118 -11.57 2.38 -0.05
C LEU A 118 -12.15 3.00 -1.34
N PRO A 119 -13.39 2.73 -1.79
CA PRO A 119 -13.89 3.35 -3.02
C PRO A 119 -14.01 4.88 -2.90
N TYR A 120 -14.33 5.41 -1.73
CA TYR A 120 -14.37 6.86 -1.53
C TYR A 120 -12.97 7.47 -1.51
N VAL A 121 -12.03 6.83 -0.83
CA VAL A 121 -10.62 7.26 -0.80
C VAL A 121 -10.04 7.30 -2.21
N ASN A 122 -10.32 6.31 -3.05
CA ASN A 122 -9.87 6.27 -4.45
C ASN A 122 -10.42 7.44 -5.29
N ILE A 123 -11.70 7.79 -5.12
CA ILE A 123 -12.31 8.94 -5.81
C ILE A 123 -11.64 10.25 -5.36
N ILE A 124 -11.38 10.38 -4.06
CA ILE A 124 -10.73 11.56 -3.50
C ILE A 124 -9.30 11.66 -4.04
N LEU A 125 -8.51 10.60 -4.00
CA LEU A 125 -7.14 10.55 -4.54
C LEU A 125 -7.09 10.87 -6.03
N GLY A 126 -8.04 10.37 -6.83
CA GLY A 126 -8.14 10.73 -8.24
C GLY A 126 -8.33 12.23 -8.46
N ASN A 127 -9.13 12.88 -7.61
CA ASN A 127 -9.31 14.34 -7.66
C ASN A 127 -8.08 15.12 -7.15
N LEU A 128 -7.38 14.63 -6.11
CA LEU A 128 -6.17 15.28 -5.60
C LEU A 128 -4.95 15.07 -6.49
N SER A 129 -4.81 13.93 -7.16
CA SER A 129 -3.65 13.64 -8.00
C SER A 129 -3.51 14.61 -9.18
N SER A 130 -4.60 15.29 -9.57
CA SER A 130 -4.58 16.36 -10.57
C SER A 130 -3.95 17.65 -10.04
N SER A 131 -4.00 17.88 -8.72
CA SER A 131 -3.54 19.12 -8.08
C SER A 131 -2.27 18.95 -7.23
N THR A 132 -1.93 17.75 -6.75
CA THR A 132 -0.77 17.52 -5.88
C THR A 132 -0.35 16.04 -5.85
N CYS A 133 0.95 15.74 -5.94
CA CYS A 133 1.50 14.37 -5.82
C CYS A 133 1.85 13.96 -4.38
N ASP A 134 1.26 14.63 -3.38
CA ASP A 134 1.67 14.49 -1.97
C ASP A 134 0.84 13.49 -1.16
N PHE A 135 -0.24 12.93 -1.74
CA PHE A 135 -1.20 12.11 -1.00
C PHE A 135 -1.23 10.67 -1.52
N SER A 136 -1.16 9.72 -0.59
CA SER A 136 -1.25 8.29 -0.88
C SER A 136 -1.97 7.56 0.23
N ILE A 137 -2.51 6.37 -0.08
CA ILE A 137 -3.09 5.47 0.92
C ILE A 137 -1.93 4.86 1.72
N SER A 138 -1.99 4.95 3.04
CA SER A 138 -0.99 4.40 3.95
C SER A 138 -1.64 3.52 5.02
N GLY A 139 -0.95 2.45 5.39
CA GLY A 139 -1.37 1.54 6.47
C GLY A 139 -2.26 0.37 6.01
N PRO A 140 -2.51 -0.59 6.92
CA PRO A 140 -3.38 -1.74 6.66
C PRO A 140 -4.85 -1.35 6.61
N GLN A 141 -5.66 -2.14 5.90
CA GLN A 141 -7.11 -1.96 5.86
C GLN A 141 -7.72 -2.23 7.25
N LEU A 142 -8.46 -1.27 7.79
CA LEU A 142 -8.97 -1.30 9.16
C LEU A 142 -10.20 -2.21 9.34
N THR A 143 -10.96 -2.39 8.26
CA THR A 143 -12.24 -3.09 8.27
C THR A 143 -12.44 -3.82 6.94
N GLN A 144 -12.80 -5.11 6.99
CA GLN A 144 -13.15 -5.94 5.82
C GLN A 144 -14.66 -5.93 5.51
N GLN A 145 -15.38 -4.86 5.90
CA GLN A 145 -16.81 -4.76 5.64
C GLN A 145 -17.05 -4.33 4.19
N GLY A 146 -18.13 -4.86 3.61
CA GLY A 146 -18.58 -4.54 2.26
C GLY A 146 -19.91 -3.78 2.27
N PHE A 147 -20.28 -3.27 1.10
CA PHE A 147 -21.57 -2.61 0.90
C PHE A 147 -22.69 -3.65 0.78
N GLY A 148 -23.81 -3.38 1.43
CA GLY A 148 -25.04 -4.16 1.32
C GLY A 148 -26.22 -3.29 0.94
N LEU A 149 -27.14 -3.84 0.15
CA LEU A 149 -28.41 -3.21 -0.18
C LEU A 149 -29.49 -3.76 0.77
N VAL A 150 -30.36 -2.89 1.28
CA VAL A 150 -31.51 -3.27 2.11
C VAL A 150 -32.77 -2.78 1.41
N SER A 151 -33.78 -3.64 1.28
CA SER A 151 -35.09 -3.32 0.72
C SER A 151 -36.21 -3.80 1.63
N ASP A 152 -37.32 -3.07 1.65
CA ASP A 152 -38.48 -3.41 2.47
C ASP A 152 -39.22 -4.63 1.91
N SER A 153 -39.61 -5.51 2.83
CA SER A 153 -39.85 -6.94 2.63
C SER A 153 -40.86 -7.32 1.53
N ASN A 154 -41.82 -6.45 1.20
CA ASN A 154 -42.87 -6.76 0.24
C ASN A 154 -42.44 -6.64 -1.25
N LEU A 155 -41.33 -5.98 -1.56
CA LEU A 155 -40.78 -5.85 -2.94
C LEU A 155 -39.36 -6.41 -3.08
N ALA A 156 -38.74 -6.80 -1.96
CA ALA A 156 -37.34 -7.20 -1.89
C ALA A 156 -37.03 -8.50 -2.68
N SER A 157 -37.91 -9.49 -2.65
CA SER A 157 -37.61 -10.84 -3.19
C SER A 157 -37.32 -10.86 -4.69
N CYS A 158 -38.11 -10.17 -5.51
CA CYS A 158 -37.87 -10.10 -6.96
C CYS A 158 -36.68 -9.21 -7.33
N PHE A 159 -36.50 -8.09 -6.62
CA PHE A 159 -35.42 -7.13 -6.90
C PHE A 159 -34.04 -7.72 -6.59
N PHE A 160 -33.90 -8.42 -5.46
CA PHE A 160 -32.64 -9.07 -5.08
C PHE A 160 -32.32 -10.29 -5.97
N TYR A 161 -33.32 -11.04 -6.41
CA TYR A 161 -33.11 -12.19 -7.30
C TYR A 161 -32.58 -11.77 -8.69
N GLY A 162 -33.06 -10.64 -9.22
CA GLY A 162 -32.55 -10.05 -10.47
C GLY A 162 -31.14 -9.48 -10.33
N LEU A 163 -30.88 -8.69 -9.29
CA LEU A 163 -29.59 -8.02 -9.09
C LEU A 163 -28.42 -8.99 -8.85
N ASN A 164 -28.65 -10.08 -8.12
CA ASN A 164 -27.58 -11.05 -7.85
C ASN A 164 -27.13 -11.77 -9.14
N LYS A 165 -28.00 -11.89 -10.13
CA LYS A 165 -27.64 -12.47 -11.44
C LYS A 165 -26.76 -11.55 -12.29
N GLU A 166 -26.96 -10.24 -12.23
CA GLU A 166 -26.18 -9.29 -13.05
C GLU A 166 -24.83 -8.90 -12.43
N LEU A 167 -24.68 -8.99 -11.11
CA LEU A 167 -23.43 -8.62 -10.42
C LEU A 167 -22.37 -9.74 -10.36
N VAL A 168 -22.70 -10.96 -10.81
CA VAL A 168 -21.82 -12.15 -10.76
C VAL A 168 -21.39 -12.61 -12.16
N GLN A 169 -21.68 -11.85 -13.22
CA GLN A 169 -21.07 -12.01 -14.55
C GLN A 169 -19.90 -11.06 -14.74
#